data_AF-A0A077P4C7-F1
#
_entry.id   AF-A0A077P4C7-F1
#
_cell.length_a   1.000
_cell.length_b   1.000
_cell.length_c   1.000
_cell.angle_alpha   90.00
_cell.angle_beta   90.00
_cell.angle_gamma   90.00
#
_symmetry.space_group_name_H-M   'P 1'
#
loop_
_entity.id
_entity.type
_entity.pdbx_description
1 polymer ?
#
loop_
_entity_poly.entity_id
_entity_poly.type
_entity_poly.pdbx_seq_one_letter_code
_entity_poly.pdbx_strand_id
1 'polypeptide(L)'
;MKSANSIIRKSMPVIILVIFSFLVNLSLGYTIRPIYTFTLLFLLVILNKYNFLYRSIVVFLLILSALYFPMGLIYGPPSFNSVLSLYYTNKGESLEFLSAIPVYYFISSIIVIIIGVLSLKLSVKISNKKFIWFSYSFVFLSILSNPIKIYVKENHLDLLSTRFPPIRFFCEIYLSNLEVKQQYKEQKELLSLSDDWKPSIGTSRYDTYIVVIGESVRKDMMNSYGFSLKNTPFMVMY
;
A
#
# COMPACT_ATOMS: atom_id res chain seq x y z
N MET A 1 5.70 -45.47 7.43
CA MET A 1 5.44 -44.69 6.19
C MET A 1 3.98 -44.21 6.03
N LYS A 2 2.95 -45.05 6.25
CA LYS A 2 1.52 -44.63 6.12
C LYS A 2 1.07 -43.52 7.09
N SER A 3 1.60 -43.47 8.32
CA SER A 3 1.21 -42.43 9.31
C SER A 3 1.75 -41.04 8.94
N ALA A 4 3.00 -40.94 8.48
CA ALA A 4 3.62 -39.68 8.04
C ALA A 4 2.83 -39.03 6.88
N ASN A 5 2.45 -39.81 5.87
CA ASN A 5 1.63 -39.32 4.75
C ASN A 5 0.24 -38.81 5.20
N SER A 6 -0.34 -39.40 6.25
CA SER A 6 -1.64 -38.98 6.78
C SER A 6 -1.57 -37.65 7.55
N ILE A 7 -0.45 -37.39 8.24
CA ILE A 7 -0.21 -36.14 8.98
C ILE A 7 0.09 -35.01 8.00
N ILE A 8 0.96 -35.26 7.02
CA ILE A 8 1.32 -34.29 5.97
C ILE A 8 0.07 -33.84 5.19
N ARG A 9 -0.82 -34.77 4.83
CA ARG A 9 -2.06 -34.44 4.12
C ARG A 9 -3.03 -33.59 4.95
N LYS A 10 -2.99 -33.71 6.28
CA LYS A 10 -3.82 -32.92 7.20
C LYS A 10 -3.21 -31.54 7.50
N SER A 11 -1.89 -31.40 7.48
CA SER A 11 -1.19 -30.12 7.76
C SER A 11 -1.01 -29.23 6.52
N MET A 12 -0.97 -29.82 5.31
CA MET A 12 -0.81 -29.09 4.04
C MET A 12 -1.75 -27.88 3.90
N PRO A 13 -3.07 -27.97 4.22
CA PRO A 13 -3.97 -26.84 4.07
C PRO A 13 -3.58 -25.64 4.95
N VAL A 14 -3.13 -25.91 6.17
CA VAL A 14 -2.73 -24.87 7.12
C VAL A 14 -1.43 -24.20 6.66
N ILE A 15 -0.48 -24.98 6.15
CA ILE A 15 0.79 -24.45 5.61
C ILE A 15 0.52 -23.49 4.44
N ILE A 16 -0.33 -23.89 3.49
CA ILE A 16 -0.71 -23.03 2.35
C ILE A 16 -1.36 -21.73 2.84
N LEU A 17 -2.24 -21.81 3.85
CA LEU A 17 -2.85 -20.62 4.43
C LEU A 17 -1.86 -19.71 5.17
N VAL A 18 -0.84 -20.27 5.84
CA VAL A 18 0.25 -19.48 6.44
C VAL A 18 0.98 -18.71 5.35
N ILE A 19 1.37 -19.40 4.28
CA ILE A 19 2.09 -18.81 3.15
C ILE A 19 1.23 -17.73 2.49
N PHE A 20 -0.04 -18.01 2.24
CA PHE A 20 -0.98 -17.03 1.69
C PHE A 20 -1.09 -15.79 2.59
N SER A 21 -1.29 -16.00 3.90
CA SER A 21 -1.41 -14.91 4.85
C SER A 21 -0.14 -14.07 4.93
N PHE A 22 1.02 -14.71 4.83
CA PHE A 22 2.32 -14.03 4.79
C PHE A 22 2.45 -13.17 3.52
N LEU A 23 2.15 -13.76 2.36
CA LEU A 23 2.24 -13.08 1.06
C LEU A 23 1.27 -11.90 0.97
N VAL A 24 0.04 -12.02 1.48
CA VAL A 24 -0.93 -10.90 1.52
C VAL A 24 -0.40 -9.75 2.39
N ASN A 25 0.17 -10.03 3.55
CA ASN A 25 0.72 -8.95 4.39
C ASN A 25 1.95 -8.30 3.74
N LEU A 26 2.79 -9.08 3.06
CA LEU A 26 3.96 -8.60 2.33
C LEU A 26 3.57 -7.76 1.11
N SER A 27 2.56 -8.20 0.34
CA SER A 27 2.15 -7.52 -0.90
C SER A 27 1.66 -6.11 -0.65
N LEU A 28 1.08 -5.83 0.52
CA LEU A 28 0.57 -4.51 0.91
C LEU A 28 1.68 -3.51 1.28
N GLY A 29 2.96 -3.90 1.18
CA GLY A 29 4.11 -3.00 1.33
C GLY A 29 4.47 -2.64 2.77
N TYR A 30 3.83 -3.26 3.77
CA TYR A 30 4.14 -3.03 5.18
C TYR A 30 5.32 -3.87 5.68
N THR A 31 5.96 -3.39 6.75
CA THR A 31 6.96 -4.19 7.49
C THR A 31 6.34 -5.50 7.97
N ILE A 32 6.98 -6.62 7.65
CA ILE A 32 6.51 -7.95 8.05
C ILE A 32 6.55 -8.06 9.58
N ARG A 33 5.39 -8.37 10.18
CA ARG A 33 5.30 -8.75 11.59
C ARG A 33 4.55 -10.08 11.71
N PRO A 34 5.15 -11.11 12.34
CA PRO A 34 4.54 -12.44 12.43
C PRO A 34 3.13 -12.43 13.03
N ILE A 35 2.88 -11.53 13.99
CA ILE A 35 1.57 -11.38 14.62
C ILE A 35 0.45 -11.17 13.59
N TYR A 36 0.66 -10.31 12.58
CA TYR A 36 -0.37 -10.02 11.57
C TYR A 36 -0.56 -11.15 10.56
N THR A 37 0.50 -11.92 10.28
CA THR A 37 0.39 -13.17 9.52
C THR A 37 -0.50 -14.17 10.24
N PHE A 38 -0.30 -14.35 11.55
CA PHE A 38 -1.16 -15.22 12.36
C PHE A 38 -2.58 -14.68 12.54
N THR A 39 -2.75 -13.35 12.62
CA THR A 39 -4.07 -12.72 12.68
C THR A 39 -4.87 -13.01 11.42
N LEU A 40 -4.27 -12.84 10.24
CA LEU A 40 -4.94 -13.16 8.98
C LEU A 40 -5.21 -14.67 8.86
N LEU A 41 -4.26 -15.52 9.27
CA LEU A 41 -4.47 -16.97 9.29
C LEU A 41 -5.68 -17.35 10.16
N PHE A 42 -5.73 -16.89 11.41
CA PHE A 42 -6.84 -17.24 12.31
C PHE A 42 -8.17 -16.67 11.83
N LEU A 43 -8.17 -15.46 11.23
CA LEU A 43 -9.35 -14.91 10.58
C LEU A 43 -9.84 -15.83 9.45
N LEU A 44 -8.97 -16.28 8.57
CA LEU A 44 -9.33 -17.20 7.47
C LEU A 44 -9.81 -18.56 7.98
N VAL A 45 -9.19 -19.07 9.05
CA VAL A 45 -9.61 -20.32 9.70
C VAL A 45 -11.01 -20.21 10.29
N ILE A 46 -11.33 -19.10 10.97
CA ILE A 46 -12.68 -18.81 11.49
C ILE A 46 -13.69 -18.75 10.35
N LEU A 47 -13.35 -18.01 9.29
CA LEU A 47 -14.21 -17.81 8.13
C LEU A 47 -14.43 -19.09 7.34
N ASN A 48 -13.51 -20.05 7.36
CA ASN A 48 -13.64 -21.29 6.62
C ASN A 48 -14.89 -22.13 7.03
N LYS A 49 -15.47 -21.90 8.21
CA LYS A 49 -16.80 -22.44 8.57
C LYS A 49 -17.91 -21.92 7.64
N TYR A 50 -17.78 -20.69 7.18
CA TYR A 50 -18.68 -19.99 6.28
C TYR A 50 -18.09 -19.95 4.86
N ASN A 51 -18.21 -21.07 4.13
CA ASN A 51 -17.54 -21.30 2.84
C ASN A 51 -17.69 -20.14 1.84
N PHE A 52 -18.87 -19.50 1.76
CA PHE A 52 -19.07 -18.33 0.89
C PHE A 52 -18.20 -17.14 1.32
N LEU A 53 -18.28 -16.71 2.58
CA LEU A 53 -17.50 -15.59 3.11
C LEU A 53 -15.99 -15.84 3.00
N TYR A 54 -15.54 -17.05 3.34
CA TYR A 54 -14.16 -17.46 3.18
C TYR A 54 -13.67 -17.28 1.74
N ARG A 55 -14.39 -17.84 0.76
CA ARG A 55 -14.01 -17.74 -0.65
C ARG A 55 -14.02 -16.30 -1.14
N SER A 56 -15.04 -15.53 -0.80
CA SER A 56 -15.13 -14.11 -1.18
C SER A 56 -13.96 -13.30 -0.64
N ILE A 57 -13.60 -13.50 0.63
CA ILE A 57 -12.47 -12.79 1.26
C ILE A 57 -11.13 -13.24 0.67
N VAL A 58 -10.93 -14.54 0.42
CA VAL A 58 -9.69 -15.03 -0.21
C VAL A 58 -9.56 -14.50 -1.63
N VAL A 59 -10.63 -14.50 -2.44
CA VAL A 59 -10.63 -13.93 -3.81
C VAL A 59 -10.33 -12.43 -3.77
N PHE A 60 -10.97 -11.70 -2.86
CA PHE A 60 -10.72 -10.27 -2.69
C PHE A 60 -9.26 -9.98 -2.34
N LEU A 61 -8.72 -10.65 -1.33
CA LEU A 61 -7.33 -10.48 -0.91
C LEU A 61 -6.35 -10.94 -2.01
N LEU A 62 -6.69 -11.99 -2.77
CA LEU A 62 -5.89 -12.46 -3.88
C LEU A 62 -5.79 -11.40 -4.98
N ILE A 63 -6.92 -10.83 -5.41
CA ILE A 63 -6.94 -9.79 -6.46
C ILE A 63 -6.18 -8.56 -5.97
N LEU A 64 -6.45 -8.10 -4.76
CA LEU A 64 -5.77 -6.96 -4.16
C LEU A 64 -4.25 -7.17 -4.11
N SER A 65 -3.82 -8.32 -3.58
CA SER A 65 -2.41 -8.66 -3.45
C SER A 65 -1.73 -8.80 -4.81
N ALA A 66 -2.39 -9.43 -5.78
CA ALA A 66 -1.83 -9.62 -7.12
C ALA A 66 -1.62 -8.30 -7.87
N LEU A 67 -2.57 -7.36 -7.75
CA LEU A 67 -2.47 -6.04 -8.39
C LEU A 67 -1.44 -5.15 -7.69
N TYR A 68 -1.41 -5.17 -6.35
CA TYR A 68 -0.59 -4.24 -5.59
C TYR A 68 0.84 -4.76 -5.29
N PHE A 69 1.12 -6.06 -5.40
CA PHE A 69 2.44 -6.64 -5.03
C PHE A 69 3.65 -5.87 -5.58
N PRO A 70 3.78 -5.65 -6.90
CA PRO A 70 4.96 -4.97 -7.44
C PRO A 70 5.10 -3.55 -6.87
N MET A 71 3.99 -2.85 -6.72
CA MET A 71 3.94 -1.52 -6.11
C MET A 71 4.35 -1.54 -4.64
N GLY A 72 3.80 -2.48 -3.87
CA GLY A 72 4.11 -2.66 -2.45
C GLY A 72 5.57 -2.96 -2.20
N LEU A 73 6.26 -3.66 -3.11
CA LEU A 73 7.69 -3.96 -2.98
C LEU A 73 8.60 -2.76 -3.29
N ILE A 74 8.21 -1.90 -4.24
CA ILE A 74 9.04 -0.76 -4.67
C ILE A 74 8.73 0.48 -3.82
N TYR A 75 7.44 0.80 -3.67
CA TYR A 75 6.97 2.07 -3.11
C TYR A 75 6.41 1.93 -1.69
N GLY A 76 6.15 0.71 -1.23
CA GLY A 76 5.63 0.45 0.12
C GLY A 76 4.11 0.60 0.22
N PRO A 77 3.57 0.91 1.40
CA PRO A 77 2.13 1.00 1.63
C PRO A 77 1.55 2.29 1.01
N PRO A 78 0.22 2.36 0.82
CA PRO A 78 -0.42 3.56 0.31
C PRO A 78 -0.16 4.74 1.24
N SER A 79 0.20 5.87 0.64
CA SER A 79 0.56 7.10 1.34
C SER A 79 -0.13 8.31 0.71
N PHE A 80 -0.04 9.46 1.36
CA PHE A 80 -0.52 10.73 0.82
C PHE A 80 -0.03 10.96 -0.61
N ASN A 81 1.28 10.82 -0.85
CA ASN A 81 1.88 10.99 -2.18
C ASN A 81 1.37 9.95 -3.20
N SER A 82 1.10 8.72 -2.76
CA SER A 82 0.57 7.67 -3.64
C SER A 82 -0.87 7.96 -4.06
N VAL A 83 -1.69 8.50 -3.16
CA VAL A 83 -3.06 8.91 -3.49
C VAL A 83 -3.03 10.18 -4.32
N LEU A 84 -2.18 11.15 -3.98
CA LEU A 84 -2.04 12.41 -4.70
C LEU A 84 -1.61 12.20 -6.15
N SER A 85 -0.66 11.27 -6.40
CA SER A 85 -0.23 10.96 -7.77
C SER A 85 -1.40 10.45 -8.62
N LEU A 86 -2.33 9.66 -8.05
CA LEU A 86 -3.53 9.20 -8.78
C LEU A 86 -4.44 10.36 -9.21
N TYR A 87 -4.46 11.47 -8.47
CA TYR A 87 -5.23 12.67 -8.86
C TYR A 87 -4.54 13.46 -9.98
N TYR A 88 -3.21 13.45 -10.05
CA TYR A 88 -2.43 14.18 -11.05
C TYR A 88 -2.09 13.36 -12.30
N THR A 89 -2.25 12.03 -12.25
CA THR A 89 -1.84 11.12 -13.32
C THR A 89 -2.89 11.00 -14.40
N ASN A 90 -2.46 11.04 -15.66
CA ASN A 90 -3.31 10.72 -16.81
C ASN A 90 -3.12 9.28 -17.34
N LYS A 91 -3.90 8.87 -18.35
CA LYS A 91 -3.82 7.51 -18.91
C LYS A 91 -2.46 7.19 -19.55
N GLY A 92 -1.81 8.16 -20.19
CA GLY A 92 -0.49 7.97 -20.80
C GLY A 92 0.57 7.76 -19.73
N GLU A 93 0.62 8.66 -18.74
CA GLU A 93 1.55 8.59 -17.61
C GLU A 93 1.37 7.30 -16.80
N SER A 94 0.14 6.81 -16.60
CA SER A 94 -0.07 5.54 -15.88
C SER A 94 0.43 4.31 -16.65
N LEU A 95 0.38 4.33 -18.00
CA LEU A 95 0.95 3.27 -18.83
C LEU A 95 2.48 3.33 -18.87
N GLU A 96 3.05 4.52 -18.97
CA GLU A 96 4.51 4.73 -18.88
C GLU A 96 5.04 4.27 -17.53
N PHE A 97 4.34 4.65 -16.45
CA PHE A 97 4.64 4.20 -15.10
C PHE A 97 4.62 2.67 -14.98
N LEU A 98 3.57 2.01 -15.47
CA LEU A 98 3.47 0.55 -15.43
C LEU A 98 4.58 -0.13 -16.25
N SER A 99 4.96 0.48 -17.37
CA SER A 99 6.04 0.00 -18.26
C SER A 99 7.43 0.19 -17.64
N ALA A 100 7.58 1.15 -16.73
CA ALA A 100 8.82 1.40 -16.00
C ALA A 100 9.08 0.37 -14.87
N ILE A 101 8.06 -0.36 -14.42
CA ILE A 101 8.22 -1.36 -13.35
C ILE A 101 8.99 -2.57 -13.90
N PRO A 102 10.11 -2.97 -13.27
CA PRO A 102 10.85 -4.15 -13.70
C PRO A 102 10.01 -5.43 -13.64
N VAL A 103 10.04 -6.22 -14.71
CA VAL A 103 9.20 -7.43 -14.88
C VAL A 103 9.35 -8.43 -13.74
N TYR A 104 10.53 -8.53 -13.12
CA TYR A 104 10.77 -9.46 -12.02
C TYR A 104 9.90 -9.20 -10.78
N TYR A 105 9.40 -7.98 -10.57
CA TYR A 105 8.48 -7.69 -9.46
C TYR A 105 7.10 -8.33 -9.68
N PHE A 106 6.68 -8.56 -10.92
CA PHE A 106 5.41 -9.23 -11.23
C PHE A 106 5.45 -10.74 -10.96
N ILE A 107 6.63 -11.34 -10.79
CA ILE A 107 6.77 -12.74 -10.37
C ILE A 107 6.10 -12.95 -9.00
N SER A 108 6.20 -11.98 -8.09
CA SER A 108 5.54 -12.02 -6.79
C SER A 108 4.01 -12.07 -6.92
N SER A 109 3.44 -11.35 -7.89
CA SER A 109 2.00 -11.41 -8.20
C SER A 109 1.60 -12.82 -8.68
N ILE A 110 2.40 -13.45 -9.53
CA ILE A 110 2.14 -14.83 -10.00
C ILE A 110 2.18 -15.81 -8.82
N ILE A 111 3.16 -15.68 -7.93
CA ILE A 111 3.31 -16.54 -6.74
C ILE A 111 2.06 -16.42 -5.84
N VAL A 112 1.61 -15.19 -5.53
CA VAL A 112 0.43 -15.02 -4.67
C VAL A 112 -0.85 -15.52 -5.33
N ILE A 113 -0.98 -15.42 -6.67
CA ILE A 113 -2.10 -16.02 -7.41
C ILE A 113 -2.10 -17.53 -7.25
N ILE A 114 -0.95 -18.20 -7.48
CA ILE A 114 -0.85 -19.66 -7.35
C ILE A 114 -1.25 -20.10 -5.93
N ILE A 115 -0.66 -19.48 -4.91
CA ILE A 115 -0.93 -19.82 -3.50
C ILE A 115 -2.37 -19.49 -3.11
N GLY A 116 -2.92 -18.39 -3.60
CA GLY A 116 -4.30 -17.97 -3.33
C GLY A 116 -5.33 -18.91 -3.99
N VAL A 117 -5.10 -19.32 -5.24
CA VAL A 117 -5.94 -20.32 -5.92
C VAL A 117 -5.87 -21.67 -5.20
N LEU A 118 -4.68 -22.07 -4.74
CA LEU A 118 -4.55 -23.26 -3.90
C LEU A 118 -5.36 -23.10 -2.61
N SER A 119 -5.32 -21.92 -1.97
CA SER A 119 -6.09 -21.62 -0.75
C SER A 119 -7.60 -21.78 -0.92
N LEU A 120 -8.15 -21.45 -2.10
CA LEU A 120 -9.58 -21.63 -2.40
C LEU A 120 -10.03 -23.10 -2.47
N LYS A 121 -9.13 -24.02 -2.80
CA LYS A 121 -9.42 -25.46 -2.91
C LYS A 121 -9.38 -26.19 -1.57
N LEU A 122 -8.98 -25.50 -0.50
CA LEU A 122 -8.77 -26.11 0.81
C LEU A 122 -10.03 -26.03 1.67
N SER A 123 -10.30 -27.10 2.42
CA SER A 123 -11.27 -27.10 3.50
C SER A 123 -10.56 -27.43 4.82
N VAL A 124 -10.34 -26.42 5.66
CA VAL A 124 -9.77 -26.59 7.00
C VAL A 124 -10.88 -26.94 8.00
N LYS A 125 -11.05 -28.22 8.28
CA LYS A 125 -12.03 -28.68 9.28
C LYS A 125 -11.38 -28.70 10.66
N ILE A 126 -11.68 -27.70 11.50
CA ILE A 126 -11.28 -27.70 12.91
C ILE A 126 -12.53 -27.98 13.76
N SER A 127 -12.49 -29.08 14.50
CA SER A 127 -13.58 -29.50 15.39
C SER A 127 -13.41 -29.01 16.83
N ASN A 128 -12.22 -28.53 17.21
CA ASN A 128 -11.93 -28.13 18.58
C ASN A 128 -12.49 -26.74 18.90
N LYS A 129 -13.58 -26.69 19.69
CA LYS A 129 -14.23 -25.43 20.11
C LYS A 129 -13.30 -24.49 20.88
N LYS A 130 -12.39 -25.00 21.72
CA LYS A 130 -11.44 -24.16 22.49
C LYS A 130 -10.49 -23.40 21.57
N PHE A 131 -10.01 -24.05 20.52
CA PHE A 131 -9.13 -23.44 19.53
C PHE A 131 -9.83 -22.34 18.72
N ILE A 132 -11.11 -22.54 18.39
CA ILE A 132 -11.91 -21.54 17.68
C ILE A 132 -12.08 -20.29 18.56
N TRP A 133 -12.43 -20.44 19.84
CA TRP A 133 -12.52 -19.33 20.78
C TRP A 133 -11.20 -18.58 20.96
N PHE A 134 -10.09 -19.32 21.05
CA PHE A 134 -8.75 -18.74 21.05
C PHE A 134 -8.48 -17.90 19.79
N SER A 135 -8.85 -18.43 18.62
CA SER A 135 -8.69 -17.73 17.34
C SER A 135 -9.46 -16.41 17.31
N TYR A 136 -10.72 -16.40 17.78
CA TYR A 136 -11.52 -15.17 17.89
C TYR A 136 -10.85 -14.14 18.80
N SER A 137 -10.43 -14.56 19.99
CA SER A 137 -9.76 -13.68 20.96
C SER A 137 -8.45 -13.11 20.40
N PHE A 138 -7.64 -13.94 19.74
CA PHE A 138 -6.38 -13.50 19.14
C PHE A 138 -6.61 -12.45 18.04
N VAL A 139 -7.56 -12.70 17.14
CA VAL A 139 -7.89 -11.76 16.05
C VAL A 139 -8.38 -10.43 16.64
N PHE A 140 -9.30 -10.48 17.61
CA PHE A 140 -9.84 -9.30 18.26
C PHE A 140 -8.75 -8.46 18.95
N LEU A 141 -7.92 -9.10 19.78
CA LEU A 141 -6.83 -8.44 20.50
C LEU A 141 -5.78 -7.87 19.53
N SER A 142 -5.42 -8.60 18.49
CA SER A 142 -4.43 -8.13 17.51
C SER A 142 -4.90 -6.89 16.77
N ILE A 143 -6.18 -6.83 16.34
CA ILE A 143 -6.73 -5.71 15.57
C ILE A 143 -6.88 -4.46 16.46
N LEU A 144 -7.35 -4.64 17.70
CA LEU A 144 -7.60 -3.53 18.64
C LEU A 144 -6.38 -3.10 19.46
N SER A 145 -5.29 -3.85 19.42
CA SER A 145 -4.07 -3.55 20.20
C SER A 145 -3.58 -2.10 20.05
N ASN A 146 -3.59 -1.54 18.83
CA ASN A 146 -3.13 -0.17 18.60
C ASN A 146 -4.20 0.89 18.96
N PRO A 147 -5.47 0.77 18.53
CA PRO A 147 -6.55 1.67 18.98
C PRO A 147 -6.65 1.77 20.52
N ILE A 148 -6.55 0.64 21.23
CA ILE A 148 -6.57 0.63 22.70
C ILE A 148 -5.35 1.36 23.26
N LYS A 149 -4.15 1.14 22.68
CA LYS A 149 -2.94 1.84 23.09
C LYS A 149 -3.05 3.35 22.93
N ILE A 150 -3.67 3.83 21.85
CA ILE A 150 -3.92 5.26 21.63
C ILE A 150 -4.92 5.79 22.64
N TYR A 151 -6.04 5.09 22.85
CA TYR A 151 -7.04 5.47 23.85
C TYR A 151 -6.43 5.65 25.24
N VAL A 152 -5.57 4.72 25.69
CA VAL A 152 -4.90 4.81 26.98
C VAL A 152 -3.94 6.03 27.07
N LYS A 153 -3.32 6.42 25.96
CA LYS A 153 -2.33 7.50 25.94
C LYS A 153 -2.96 8.89 25.74
N GLU A 154 -3.99 8.96 24.91
CA GLU A 154 -4.52 10.22 24.36
C GLU A 154 -6.02 10.42 24.63
N ASN A 155 -6.65 9.52 25.40
CA ASN A 155 -8.07 9.55 25.81
C ASN A 155 -9.09 9.66 24.67
N HIS A 156 -8.68 9.33 23.44
CA HIS A 156 -9.56 9.24 22.29
C HIS A 156 -9.40 7.90 21.59
N LEU A 157 -10.52 7.31 21.16
CA LEU A 157 -10.52 6.03 20.47
C LEU A 157 -10.43 6.27 18.96
N ASP A 158 -9.24 6.07 18.40
CA ASP A 158 -9.05 6.05 16.95
C ASP A 158 -9.03 4.61 16.42
N LEU A 159 -10.15 4.18 15.84
CA LEU A 159 -10.30 2.85 15.22
C LEU A 159 -9.53 2.73 13.89
N LEU A 160 -9.29 3.84 13.19
CA LEU A 160 -8.55 3.85 11.92
C LEU A 160 -7.05 3.61 12.13
N SER A 161 -6.57 3.81 13.36
CA SER A 161 -5.18 3.53 13.76
C SER A 161 -4.79 2.05 13.80
N THR A 162 -5.66 1.13 13.38
CA THR A 162 -5.33 -0.30 13.38
C THR A 162 -4.08 -0.59 12.56
N ARG A 163 -3.25 -1.50 13.08
CA ARG A 163 -1.98 -1.88 12.42
C ARG A 163 -2.08 -3.18 11.63
N PHE A 164 -3.26 -3.80 11.58
CA PHE A 164 -3.47 -5.02 10.82
C PHE A 164 -3.51 -4.72 9.31
N PRO A 165 -2.53 -5.17 8.50
CA PRO A 165 -2.32 -4.69 7.13
C PRO A 165 -3.54 -4.71 6.20
N PRO A 166 -4.35 -5.79 6.15
CA PRO A 166 -5.52 -5.81 5.26
C PRO A 166 -6.58 -4.75 5.58
N ILE A 167 -6.66 -4.27 6.83
CA ILE A 167 -7.56 -3.18 7.21
C ILE A 167 -6.83 -1.84 7.09
N ARG A 168 -5.60 -1.77 7.60
CA ARG A 168 -4.74 -0.58 7.58
C ARG A 168 -4.58 -0.02 6.17
N PHE A 169 -4.45 -0.87 5.16
CA PHE A 169 -4.35 -0.47 3.75
C PHE A 169 -5.49 0.45 3.32
N PHE A 170 -6.73 0.09 3.65
CA PHE A 170 -7.90 0.91 3.31
C PHE A 170 -8.05 2.12 4.22
N CYS A 171 -7.69 2.01 5.50
CA CYS A 171 -7.66 3.16 6.41
C CYS A 171 -6.68 4.23 5.92
N GLU A 172 -5.47 3.86 5.50
CA GLU A 172 -4.47 4.80 4.98
C GLU A 172 -4.91 5.42 3.66
N ILE A 173 -5.48 4.64 2.72
CA ILE A 173 -6.06 5.21 1.48
C ILE A 173 -7.16 6.22 1.82
N TYR A 174 -8.06 5.89 2.75
CA TYR A 174 -9.15 6.77 3.14
C TYR A 174 -8.64 8.07 3.77
N LEU A 175 -7.74 7.98 4.74
CA LEU A 175 -7.15 9.13 5.43
C LEU A 175 -6.35 10.01 4.46
N SER A 176 -5.51 9.41 3.61
CA SER A 176 -4.78 10.14 2.58
C SER A 176 -5.70 10.83 1.57
N ASN A 177 -6.85 10.22 1.23
CA ASN A 177 -7.82 10.86 0.34
C ASN A 177 -8.51 12.06 1.00
N LEU A 178 -8.81 12.00 2.30
CA LEU A 178 -9.32 13.16 3.04
C LEU A 178 -8.30 14.31 3.03
N GLU A 179 -7.04 14.00 3.30
CA GLU A 179 -5.94 14.97 3.31
C GLU A 179 -5.74 15.60 1.91
N VAL A 180 -5.76 14.80 0.84
CA VAL A 180 -5.67 15.30 -0.54
C VAL A 180 -6.83 16.25 -0.84
N LYS A 181 -8.07 15.87 -0.50
CA LYS A 181 -9.24 16.74 -0.71
C LYS A 181 -9.16 18.04 0.06
N GLN A 182 -8.62 18.01 1.28
CA GLN A 182 -8.39 19.21 2.06
C GLN A 182 -7.37 20.13 1.36
N GLN A 183 -6.23 19.61 0.92
CA GLN A 183 -5.23 20.41 0.19
C GLN A 183 -5.80 21.03 -1.10
N TYR A 184 -6.61 20.27 -1.85
CA TYR A 184 -7.28 20.80 -3.03
C TYR A 184 -8.26 21.93 -2.70
N LYS A 185 -8.94 21.85 -1.56
CA LYS A 185 -9.84 22.90 -1.10
C LYS A 185 -9.06 24.16 -0.74
N GLU A 186 -8.00 24.02 0.06
CA GLU A 186 -7.10 25.11 0.43
C GLU A 186 -6.48 25.78 -0.80
N GLN A 187 -6.01 24.99 -1.76
CA GLN A 187 -5.47 25.49 -3.02
C GLN A 187 -6.52 26.29 -3.81
N LYS A 188 -7.76 25.81 -3.90
CA LYS A 188 -8.84 26.55 -4.58
C LYS A 188 -9.19 27.85 -3.88
N GLU A 189 -9.20 27.86 -2.55
CA GLU A 189 -9.43 29.07 -1.76
C GLU A 189 -8.32 30.09 -2.02
N LEU A 190 -7.05 29.67 -2.00
CA LEU A 190 -5.90 30.53 -2.33
C LEU A 190 -5.96 31.08 -3.77
N LEU A 191 -6.35 30.26 -4.74
CA LEU A 191 -6.53 30.68 -6.14
C LEU A 191 -7.72 31.63 -6.35
N SER A 192 -8.66 31.68 -5.40
CA SER A 192 -9.81 32.58 -5.47
C SER A 192 -9.54 33.97 -4.87
N LEU A 193 -8.44 34.11 -4.13
CA LEU A 193 -7.99 35.39 -3.60
C LEU A 193 -7.53 36.29 -4.76
N SER A 194 -7.82 37.58 -4.66
CA SER A 194 -7.25 38.57 -5.57
C SER A 194 -5.74 38.61 -5.40
N ASP A 195 -5.03 38.82 -6.51
CA ASP A 195 -3.59 38.99 -6.46
C ASP A 195 -3.23 40.24 -5.63
N ASP A 196 -2.56 40.04 -4.50
CA ASP A 196 -2.02 41.09 -3.65
C ASP A 196 -0.59 41.50 -4.07
N TRP A 197 -0.07 40.89 -5.14
CA TRP A 197 1.24 41.22 -5.69
C TRP A 197 1.30 42.68 -6.14
N LYS A 198 2.09 43.47 -5.43
CA LYS A 198 2.40 44.87 -5.77
C LYS A 198 3.87 44.96 -6.20
N PRO A 199 4.18 44.72 -7.49
CA PRO A 199 5.55 44.82 -7.96
C PRO A 199 6.02 46.28 -7.86
N SER A 200 7.23 46.49 -7.36
CA SER A 200 7.89 47.79 -7.45
C SER A 200 8.36 48.00 -8.88
N ILE A 201 7.64 48.84 -9.62
CA ILE A 201 7.99 49.18 -11.01
C ILE A 201 9.13 50.20 -10.98
N GLY A 202 10.37 49.70 -11.07
CA GLY A 202 11.54 50.54 -11.33
C GLY A 202 11.69 50.87 -12.82
N THR A 203 12.42 51.92 -13.16
CA THR A 203 12.79 52.22 -14.55
C THR A 203 13.78 51.15 -15.05
N SER A 204 13.27 50.18 -15.81
CA SER A 204 14.07 49.13 -16.44
C SER A 204 14.29 49.42 -17.93
N ARG A 205 15.41 48.92 -18.46
CA ARG A 205 15.69 48.93 -19.91
C ARG A 205 14.96 47.78 -20.65
N TYR A 206 14.35 46.85 -19.92
CA TYR A 206 13.70 45.65 -20.47
C TYR A 206 12.24 45.56 -20.03
N ASP A 207 11.36 45.21 -20.98
CA ASP A 207 9.91 45.13 -20.77
C ASP A 207 9.39 43.69 -20.55
N THR A 208 10.23 42.67 -20.80
CA THR A 208 9.84 41.25 -20.69
C THR A 208 10.72 40.51 -19.68
N TYR A 209 10.07 39.85 -18.73
CA TYR A 209 10.72 39.01 -17.73
C TYR A 209 10.17 37.60 -17.83
N ILE A 210 11.08 36.62 -17.97
CA ILE A 210 10.74 35.20 -17.97
C ILE A 210 11.20 34.63 -16.64
N VAL A 211 10.27 34.15 -15.83
CA VAL A 211 10.57 33.41 -14.61
C VAL A 211 10.39 31.93 -14.90
N VAL A 212 11.48 31.16 -14.82
CA VAL A 212 11.44 29.71 -14.96
C VAL A 212 11.45 29.10 -13.56
N ILE A 213 10.33 28.53 -13.14
CA ILE A 213 10.22 27.78 -11.89
C ILE A 213 10.38 26.31 -12.21
N GLY A 214 11.53 25.73 -11.86
CA GLY A 214 11.80 24.32 -12.06
C GLY A 214 11.14 23.43 -10.99
N GLU A 215 10.88 22.17 -11.34
CA GLU A 215 10.39 21.15 -10.40
C GLU A 215 11.45 20.07 -10.18
N SER A 216 11.80 19.82 -8.91
CA SER A 216 12.58 18.66 -8.45
C SER A 216 13.95 18.40 -9.12
N VAL A 217 14.46 19.30 -9.98
CA VAL A 217 15.77 19.10 -10.61
C VAL A 217 16.88 19.44 -9.62
N ARG A 218 17.79 18.48 -9.41
CA ARG A 218 18.93 18.65 -8.52
C ARG A 218 20.18 19.08 -9.27
N LYS A 219 20.90 20.05 -8.73
CA LYS A 219 22.17 20.55 -9.28
C LYS A 219 23.20 19.46 -9.51
N ASP A 220 23.35 18.52 -8.59
CA ASP A 220 24.35 17.45 -8.67
C ASP A 220 24.04 16.39 -9.74
N MET A 221 22.80 16.35 -10.23
CA MET A 221 22.35 15.48 -11.32
C MET A 221 22.35 16.18 -12.68
N MET A 222 22.91 17.39 -12.80
CA MET A 222 22.95 18.15 -14.05
C MET A 222 24.37 18.17 -14.64
N ASN A 223 24.52 17.80 -15.92
CA ASN A 223 25.82 17.78 -16.61
C ASN A 223 26.57 19.12 -16.55
N SER A 224 25.86 20.23 -16.74
CA SER A 224 26.41 21.59 -16.66
C SER A 224 27.07 21.93 -15.33
N TYR A 225 26.76 21.16 -14.28
CA TYR A 225 27.33 21.30 -12.95
C TYR A 225 28.27 20.14 -12.59
N GLY A 226 28.69 19.32 -13.56
CA GLY A 226 29.71 18.27 -13.41
C GLY A 226 29.18 16.83 -13.37
N PHE A 227 27.87 16.60 -13.56
CA PHE A 227 27.34 15.24 -13.65
C PHE A 227 27.80 14.51 -14.93
N SER A 228 28.06 13.21 -14.87
CA SER A 228 28.71 12.47 -15.95
C SER A 228 27.83 12.26 -17.20
N LEU A 229 26.51 12.20 -17.05
CA LEU A 229 25.57 11.99 -18.17
C LEU A 229 25.20 13.32 -18.81
N LYS A 230 25.26 13.41 -20.15
CA LYS A 230 24.93 14.61 -20.94
C LYS A 230 23.42 14.91 -20.99
N ASN A 231 22.85 15.35 -19.87
CA ASN A 231 21.42 15.62 -19.71
C ASN A 231 21.05 17.11 -19.68
N THR A 232 22.01 18.02 -19.81
CA THR A 232 21.77 19.48 -19.93
C THR A 232 22.51 20.08 -21.14
N PRO A 233 22.34 19.51 -22.35
CA PRO A 233 23.14 19.88 -23.52
C PRO A 233 23.01 21.36 -23.91
N PHE A 234 21.86 22.00 -23.66
CA PHE A 234 21.63 23.41 -23.98
C PHE A 234 22.24 24.40 -22.98
N MET A 235 22.63 23.94 -21.77
CA MET A 235 23.22 24.82 -20.76
C MET A 235 24.75 24.86 -20.81
N VAL A 236 25.39 23.89 -21.48
CA VAL A 236 26.85 23.79 -21.59
C VAL A 236 27.37 24.41 -22.91
N MET A 237 26.48 24.88 -23.78
CA MET A 237 26.83 25.42 -25.10
C MET A 237 27.36 26.87 -25.11
N TYR A 238 27.76 27.44 -23.96
CA TYR A 238 28.35 28.78 -23.87
C TYR A 238 29.51 28.83 -22.88
#